data_AF-A0A7V8VVA2-F1
#
_entry.id   AF-A0A7V8VVA2-F1
#
_cell.length_a   1.000
_cell.length_b   1.000
_cell.length_c   1.000
_cell.angle_alpha   90.00
_cell.angle_beta   90.00
_cell.angle_gamma   90.00
#
_symmetry.space_group_name_H-M   'P 1'
#
loop_
_entity.id
_entity.type
_entity.pdbx_description
1 polymer ?
#
loop_
_entity_poly.entity_id
_entity_poly.type
_entity_poly.pdbx_seq_one_letter_code
_entity_poly.pdbx_strand_id
1 'polypeptide(L)'
;MSTAQVENPVDVRGQAAQPGTVASPTAVEKGVILFFTTFLLLLPKGGIKLAGVPITWGYLGLALFFLWLPLALRAGRRIELRKVRLLTLALLLPFQAVAWLGLVTNGIEGFGFAISLVVSLVFVPLMFVLVFGVHLDRLDLSYLFRLVRFGVLAVSVYGIFLFFYKLLTGSFIEIPFLTVNAGDLGALEDKYIDRAGVFKLISTYNNGNIYGICLLILLPLYVWIERSGVKQLIVKTSLL
;
A
#
# COMPACT_ATOMS: atom_id res chain seq x y z
N MET A 1 -35.72 60.98 15.78
CA MET A 1 -35.59 59.62 16.35
C MET A 1 -34.97 58.74 15.28
N SER A 2 -33.66 58.49 15.40
CA SER A 2 -32.87 57.68 14.47
C SER A 2 -32.43 56.42 15.22
N THR A 3 -33.03 55.28 14.91
CA THR A 3 -32.63 53.98 15.45
C THR A 3 -31.46 53.44 14.63
N ALA A 4 -30.25 53.56 15.16
CA ALA A 4 -29.08 52.87 14.64
C ALA A 4 -29.23 51.36 14.87
N GLN A 5 -29.21 50.58 13.78
CA GLN A 5 -29.07 49.14 13.85
C GLN A 5 -27.60 48.81 14.16
N VAL A 6 -27.38 48.11 15.27
CA VAL A 6 -26.08 47.54 15.62
C VAL A 6 -25.96 46.22 14.89
N GLU A 7 -25.16 46.17 13.82
CA GLU A 7 -24.72 44.93 13.20
C GLU A 7 -23.75 44.21 14.16
N ASN A 8 -24.16 43.04 14.64
CA ASN A 8 -23.26 42.12 15.33
C ASN A 8 -22.34 41.44 14.31
N PRO A 9 -21.02 41.39 14.53
CA PRO A 9 -20.12 40.65 13.66
C PRO A 9 -20.39 39.16 13.79
N VAL A 10 -20.68 38.52 12.64
CA VAL A 10 -20.81 37.06 12.52
C VAL A 10 -19.46 36.43 12.88
N ASP A 11 -19.44 35.70 13.99
CA ASP A 11 -18.30 34.90 14.43
C ASP A 11 -18.04 33.77 13.41
N VAL A 12 -16.94 33.87 12.66
CA VAL A 12 -16.51 32.91 11.61
C VAL A 12 -15.80 31.69 12.23
N ARG A 13 -15.77 31.55 13.55
CA ARG A 13 -15.09 30.42 14.21
C ARG A 13 -16.08 29.34 14.63
N GLY A 14 -16.10 28.26 13.85
CA GLY A 14 -16.56 26.95 14.34
C GLY A 14 -17.96 26.55 13.92
N GLN A 15 -18.21 26.46 12.62
CA GLN A 15 -19.26 25.55 12.15
C GLN A 15 -18.75 24.11 12.36
N ALA A 16 -19.27 23.47 13.40
CA ALA A 16 -19.15 22.04 13.58
C ALA A 16 -19.67 21.34 12.31
N ALA A 17 -18.80 20.57 11.66
CA ALA A 17 -19.15 19.80 10.48
C ALA A 17 -20.38 18.93 10.77
N GLN A 18 -21.44 19.11 9.98
CA GLN A 18 -22.63 18.27 10.09
C GLN A 18 -22.23 16.79 9.88
N PRO A 19 -22.69 15.85 10.73
CA PRO A 19 -22.38 14.45 10.56
C PRO A 19 -22.94 13.95 9.22
N GLY A 20 -22.05 13.52 8.33
CA GLY A 20 -22.41 12.94 7.03
C GLY A 20 -21.82 13.64 5.80
N THR A 21 -21.22 14.82 5.93
CA THR A 21 -20.47 15.44 4.83
C THR A 21 -18.97 15.26 5.06
N VAL A 22 -18.40 14.20 4.48
CA VAL A 22 -16.93 14.12 4.36
C VAL A 22 -16.53 15.24 3.41
N ALA A 23 -15.79 16.23 3.91
CA ALA A 23 -15.30 17.33 3.09
C ALA A 23 -14.62 16.77 1.84
N SER A 24 -14.87 17.37 0.67
CA SER A 24 -14.21 16.95 -0.55
C SER A 24 -12.69 16.99 -0.34
N PRO A 25 -11.96 15.94 -0.73
CA PRO A 25 -10.54 15.83 -0.41
C PRO A 25 -9.76 16.89 -1.16
N THR A 26 -8.78 17.45 -0.48
CA THR A 26 -7.84 18.42 -1.05
C THR A 26 -7.04 17.79 -2.19
N ALA A 27 -6.50 18.63 -3.08
CA ALA A 27 -5.61 18.16 -4.15
C ALA A 27 -4.38 17.42 -3.60
N VAL A 28 -3.88 17.85 -2.43
CA VAL A 28 -2.76 17.20 -1.74
C VAL A 28 -3.14 15.79 -1.29
N GLU A 29 -4.30 15.60 -0.66
CA GLU A 29 -4.77 14.27 -0.23
C GLU A 29 -4.96 13.33 -1.43
N LYS A 30 -5.54 13.82 -2.53
CA LYS A 30 -5.63 13.03 -3.77
C LYS A 30 -4.26 12.66 -4.33
N GLY A 31 -3.30 13.59 -4.30
CA GLY A 31 -1.91 13.34 -4.68
C GLY A 31 -1.25 12.26 -3.83
N VAL A 32 -1.47 12.27 -2.51
CA VAL A 32 -0.96 11.26 -1.58
C VAL A 32 -1.57 9.87 -1.86
N ILE A 33 -2.90 9.80 -2.09
CA ILE A 33 -3.57 8.54 -2.45
C ILE A 33 -3.01 7.99 -3.77
N LEU A 34 -2.85 8.86 -4.77
CA LEU A 34 -2.29 8.48 -6.06
C LEU A 34 -0.86 7.96 -5.91
N PHE A 35 -0.02 8.68 -5.16
CA PHE A 35 1.36 8.27 -4.89
C PHE A 35 1.42 6.87 -4.25
N PHE A 36 0.68 6.65 -3.17
CA PHE A 36 0.70 5.36 -2.48
C PHE A 36 0.10 4.24 -3.32
N THR A 37 -0.97 4.51 -4.08
CA THR A 37 -1.51 3.49 -4.98
C THR A 37 -0.51 3.14 -6.08
N THR A 38 0.21 4.14 -6.63
CA THR A 38 1.23 3.87 -7.64
C THR A 38 2.40 3.07 -7.05
N PHE A 39 2.98 3.48 -5.93
CA PHE A 39 4.23 2.89 -5.44
C PHE A 39 4.08 1.75 -4.43
N LEU A 40 2.86 1.46 -3.93
CA LEU A 40 2.60 0.28 -3.10
C LEU A 40 1.81 -0.81 -3.84
N LEU A 41 1.09 -0.47 -4.92
CA LEU A 41 0.32 -1.43 -5.71
C LEU A 41 0.88 -1.58 -7.14
N LEU A 42 0.98 -0.49 -7.91
CA LEU A 42 1.40 -0.61 -9.33
C LEU A 42 2.89 -0.90 -9.51
N LEU A 43 3.76 -0.29 -8.71
CA LEU A 43 5.21 -0.32 -8.84
C LEU A 43 5.89 -0.55 -7.48
N PRO A 44 5.55 -1.65 -6.78
CA PRO A 44 5.98 -1.88 -5.39
C PRO A 44 7.48 -2.16 -5.26
N LYS A 45 8.18 -2.44 -6.36
CA LYS A 45 9.60 -2.76 -6.39
C LYS A 45 10.48 -1.65 -6.97
N GLY A 46 9.90 -0.51 -7.33
CA GLY A 46 10.68 0.66 -7.73
C GLY A 46 11.44 1.24 -6.55
N GLY A 47 12.75 1.39 -6.67
CA GLY A 47 13.61 1.92 -5.61
C GLY A 47 15.08 1.54 -5.73
N ILE A 48 15.76 1.58 -4.59
CA ILE A 48 17.19 1.27 -4.44
C ILE A 48 17.40 0.22 -3.35
N LYS A 49 18.54 -0.49 -3.40
CA LYS A 49 18.98 -1.35 -2.30
C LYS A 49 20.08 -0.63 -1.52
N LEU A 50 19.91 -0.51 -0.21
CA LEU A 50 20.94 0.03 0.68
C LEU A 50 21.32 -1.07 1.69
N ALA A 51 22.60 -1.48 1.70
CA ALA A 51 23.10 -2.53 2.57
C ALA A 51 22.25 -3.83 2.57
N GLY A 52 21.77 -4.23 1.39
CA GLY A 52 20.93 -5.43 1.22
C GLY A 52 19.43 -5.22 1.49
N VAL A 53 19.02 -4.09 2.07
CA VAL A 53 17.61 -3.79 2.35
C VAL A 53 17.00 -3.02 1.17
N PRO A 54 15.87 -3.49 0.59
CA PRO A 54 15.17 -2.76 -0.45
C PRO A 54 14.46 -1.54 0.13
N ILE A 55 14.85 -0.35 -0.32
CA ILE A 55 14.21 0.92 -0.02
C ILE A 55 13.40 1.32 -1.26
N THR A 56 12.09 1.05 -1.21
CA THR A 56 11.17 1.36 -2.30
C THR A 56 10.62 2.78 -2.17
N TRP A 57 10.17 3.36 -3.28
CA TRP A 57 9.55 4.70 -3.25
C TRP A 57 8.33 4.74 -2.32
N GLY A 58 7.55 3.66 -2.28
CA GLY A 58 6.42 3.52 -1.36
C GLY A 58 6.86 3.60 0.10
N TYR A 59 7.96 2.92 0.47
CA TYR A 59 8.48 2.96 1.84
C TYR A 59 9.06 4.32 2.21
N LEU A 60 9.73 5.01 1.28
CA LEU A 60 10.18 6.38 1.49
C LEU A 60 9.01 7.33 1.74
N GLY A 61 7.95 7.24 0.92
CA GLY A 61 6.74 8.01 1.12
C GLY A 61 6.06 7.70 2.46
N LEU A 62 6.01 6.43 2.86
CA LEU A 62 5.46 6.02 4.16
C LEU A 62 6.29 6.60 5.31
N ALA A 63 7.62 6.54 5.23
CA ALA A 63 8.51 7.09 6.25
C ALA A 63 8.28 8.60 6.42
N LEU A 64 8.25 9.36 5.32
CA LEU A 64 7.96 10.80 5.34
C LEU A 64 6.57 11.08 5.89
N PHE A 65 5.57 10.29 5.52
CA PHE A 65 4.21 10.44 6.04
C PHE A 65 4.13 10.13 7.54
N PHE A 66 4.87 9.13 8.02
CA PHE A 66 4.92 8.78 9.44
C PHE A 66 5.62 9.84 10.30
N LEU A 67 6.50 10.68 9.72
CA LEU A 67 7.05 11.85 10.43
C LEU A 67 5.98 12.87 10.83
N TRP A 68 4.81 12.85 10.20
CA TRP A 68 3.69 13.69 10.62
C TRP A 68 3.29 13.44 12.08
N LEU A 69 3.34 12.19 12.53
CA LEU A 69 2.90 11.78 13.87
C LEU A 69 3.68 12.46 15.00
N PRO A 70 5.02 12.32 15.11
CA PRO A 70 5.79 12.99 16.15
C PRO A 70 5.68 14.52 16.07
N LEU A 71 5.58 15.09 14.87
CA LEU A 71 5.40 16.53 14.67
C LEU A 71 4.03 17.01 15.19
N ALA A 72 2.97 16.26 14.90
CA ALA A 72 1.61 16.55 15.37
C ALA A 72 1.53 16.46 16.90
N LEU A 73 2.12 15.42 17.49
CA LEU A 73 2.17 15.25 18.95
C LEU A 73 2.96 16.37 19.63
N ARG A 74 4.12 16.76 19.07
CA ARG A 74 4.92 17.89 19.57
C ARG A 74 4.16 19.21 19.46
N ALA A 75 3.30 19.38 18.46
CA ALA A 75 2.39 20.51 18.33
C ALA A 75 1.15 20.45 19.24
N GLY A 76 1.10 19.48 20.17
CA GLY A 76 0.01 19.33 21.14
C GLY A 76 -1.27 18.73 20.55
N ARG A 77 -1.25 18.19 19.32
CA ARG A 77 -2.43 17.54 18.73
C ARG A 77 -2.71 16.23 19.45
N ARG A 78 -3.97 16.00 19.78
CA ARG A 78 -4.45 14.73 20.33
C ARG A 78 -4.86 13.79 19.21
N ILE A 79 -4.60 12.51 19.40
CA ILE A 79 -4.92 11.46 18.44
C ILE A 79 -5.98 10.58 19.06
N GLU A 80 -7.12 10.50 18.39
CA GLU A 80 -8.22 9.64 18.82
C GLU A 80 -8.01 8.23 18.28
N LEU A 81 -7.79 7.29 19.20
CA LEU A 81 -7.69 5.89 18.89
C LEU A 81 -9.07 5.24 19.01
N ARG A 82 -9.65 4.91 17.85
CA ARG A 82 -10.91 4.17 17.80
C ARG A 82 -10.67 2.69 18.12
N LYS A 83 -11.53 2.11 18.97
CA LYS A 83 -11.48 0.69 19.37
C LYS A 83 -11.39 -0.26 18.18
N VAL A 84 -12.16 0.00 17.12
CA VAL A 84 -12.15 -0.81 15.89
C VAL A 84 -10.74 -0.91 15.30
N ARG A 85 -9.95 0.16 15.32
CA ARG A 85 -8.59 0.16 14.77
C ARG A 85 -7.62 -0.66 15.64
N LEU A 86 -7.79 -0.62 16.96
CA LEU A 86 -7.03 -1.46 17.89
C LEU A 86 -7.37 -2.94 17.70
N LEU A 87 -8.65 -3.26 17.48
CA LEU A 87 -9.07 -4.61 17.14
C LEU A 87 -8.45 -5.07 15.81
N THR A 88 -8.36 -4.20 14.80
CA THR A 88 -7.65 -4.53 13.56
C THR A 88 -6.18 -4.90 13.79
N LEU A 89 -5.48 -4.20 14.69
CA LEU A 89 -4.11 -4.59 15.06
C LEU A 89 -4.07 -5.93 15.81
N ALA A 90 -5.03 -6.17 16.71
CA ALA A 90 -5.11 -7.43 17.46
C ALA A 90 -5.34 -8.64 16.54
N LEU A 91 -6.05 -8.47 15.43
CA LEU A 91 -6.24 -9.52 14.43
C LEU A 91 -4.94 -9.94 13.71
N LEU A 92 -3.85 -9.17 13.85
CA LEU A 92 -2.53 -9.55 13.33
C LEU A 92 -1.76 -10.47 14.29
N LEU A 93 -2.18 -10.56 15.56
CA LEU A 93 -1.47 -11.33 16.59
C LEU A 93 -1.28 -12.81 16.22
N PRO A 94 -2.27 -13.53 15.66
CA PRO A 94 -2.06 -14.93 15.27
C PRO A 94 -0.94 -15.09 14.23
N PHE A 95 -0.90 -14.21 13.23
CA PHE A 95 0.15 -14.22 12.21
C PHE A 95 1.52 -13.87 12.79
N GLN A 96 1.57 -12.86 13.67
CA GLN A 96 2.80 -12.50 14.38
C GLN A 96 3.30 -13.65 15.25
N ALA A 97 2.41 -14.34 15.98
CA ALA A 97 2.76 -15.47 16.84
C ALA A 97 3.41 -16.61 16.04
N VAL A 98 2.85 -16.95 14.87
CA VAL A 98 3.43 -17.96 13.97
C VAL A 98 4.81 -17.51 13.47
N ALA A 99 4.96 -16.24 13.06
CA ALA A 99 6.24 -15.72 12.62
C ALA A 99 7.31 -15.74 13.73
N TRP A 100 6.95 -15.34 14.95
CA TRP A 100 7.85 -15.37 16.11
C TRP A 100 8.21 -16.80 16.51
N LEU A 101 7.23 -17.73 16.51
CA LEU A 101 7.50 -19.14 16.76
C LEU A 101 8.47 -19.72 15.72
N GLY A 102 8.31 -19.35 14.46
CA GLY A 102 9.23 -19.72 13.39
C GLY A 102 10.66 -19.23 13.65
N LEU A 103 10.83 -17.98 14.09
CA LEU A 103 12.15 -17.45 14.46
C LEU A 103 12.75 -18.14 15.67
N VAL A 104 11.97 -18.40 16.71
CA VAL A 104 12.46 -19.06 17.93
C VAL A 104 12.90 -20.50 17.62
N THR A 105 12.19 -21.19 16.75
CA THR A 105 12.48 -22.60 16.41
C THR A 105 13.58 -22.77 15.36
N ASN A 106 13.76 -21.82 14.44
CA ASN A 106 14.72 -21.94 13.33
C ASN A 106 15.91 -20.97 13.44
N GLY A 107 15.90 -20.03 14.39
CA GLY A 107 16.89 -18.97 14.51
C GLY A 107 16.64 -17.79 13.56
N ILE A 108 17.56 -16.83 13.59
CA ILE A 108 17.52 -15.60 12.78
C ILE A 108 18.71 -15.65 11.81
N GLU A 109 18.44 -15.54 10.50
CA GLU A 109 19.45 -15.56 9.44
C GLU A 109 20.47 -14.40 9.56
N GLY A 110 20.00 -13.22 9.99
CA GLY A 110 20.85 -12.07 10.24
C GLY A 110 20.11 -10.84 10.76
N PHE A 111 20.87 -9.82 11.18
CA PHE A 111 20.32 -8.61 11.79
C PHE A 111 19.39 -7.83 10.84
N GLY A 112 19.75 -7.74 9.55
CA GLY A 112 18.92 -7.08 8.54
C GLY A 112 17.56 -7.75 8.35
N PHE A 113 17.52 -9.08 8.39
CA PHE A 113 16.28 -9.85 8.34
C PHE A 113 15.40 -9.60 9.57
N ALA A 114 15.99 -9.61 10.78
CA ALA A 114 15.27 -9.31 12.02
C ALA A 114 14.65 -7.91 12.00
N ILE A 115 15.40 -6.89 11.56
CA ILE A 115 14.88 -5.53 11.39
C ILE A 115 13.71 -5.52 10.41
N SER A 116 13.89 -6.13 9.22
CA SER A 116 12.84 -6.16 8.20
C SER A 116 11.56 -6.82 8.72
N LEU A 117 11.69 -7.90 9.51
CA LEU A 117 10.56 -8.59 10.10
C LEU A 117 9.83 -7.72 11.14
N VAL A 118 10.56 -7.12 12.10
CA VAL A 118 9.97 -6.22 13.11
C VAL A 118 9.28 -5.04 12.44
N VAL A 119 9.94 -4.42 11.46
CA VAL A 119 9.39 -3.27 10.74
C VAL A 119 8.11 -3.67 10.01
N SER A 120 8.10 -4.80 9.31
CA SER A 120 6.95 -5.23 8.50
C SER A 120 5.78 -5.73 9.33
N LEU A 121 6.04 -6.45 10.42
CA LEU A 121 5.00 -7.09 11.23
C LEU A 121 4.45 -6.19 12.34
N VAL A 122 5.26 -5.28 12.87
CA VAL A 122 4.89 -4.45 14.03
C VAL A 122 4.81 -2.98 13.63
N PHE A 123 5.92 -2.42 13.16
CA PHE A 123 6.03 -0.97 12.98
C PHE A 123 5.09 -0.45 11.89
N VAL A 124 5.10 -1.05 10.70
CA VAL A 124 4.28 -0.62 9.56
C VAL A 124 2.79 -0.72 9.89
N PRO A 125 2.23 -1.85 10.37
CA PRO A 125 0.82 -1.93 10.73
C PRO A 125 0.43 -0.94 11.83
N LEU A 126 1.27 -0.78 12.86
CA LEU A 126 1.03 0.17 13.94
C LEU A 126 0.99 1.60 13.40
N MET A 127 1.97 2.00 12.60
CA MET A 127 2.02 3.34 12.01
C MET A 127 0.87 3.56 11.02
N PHE A 128 0.43 2.54 10.27
CA PHE A 128 -0.78 2.63 9.46
C PHE A 128 -2.00 2.95 10.32
N VAL A 129 -2.19 2.26 11.44
CA VAL A 129 -3.34 2.51 12.32
C VAL A 129 -3.25 3.85 13.04
N LEU A 130 -2.08 4.25 13.52
CA LEU A 130 -1.88 5.50 14.26
C LEU A 130 -1.90 6.72 13.36
N VAL A 131 -1.21 6.67 12.21
CA VAL A 131 -1.06 7.82 11.30
C VAL A 131 -2.17 7.81 10.27
N PHE A 132 -2.24 6.79 9.42
CA PHE A 132 -3.28 6.75 8.39
C PHE A 132 -4.66 6.68 9.01
N GLY A 133 -4.85 6.01 10.14
CA GLY A 133 -6.14 5.96 10.82
C GLY A 133 -6.77 7.34 11.03
N VAL A 134 -6.00 8.36 11.43
CA VAL A 134 -6.51 9.73 11.60
C VAL A 134 -6.98 10.34 10.28
N HIS A 135 -6.34 9.96 9.18
CA HIS A 135 -6.65 10.45 7.84
C HIS A 135 -7.70 9.58 7.10
N LEU A 136 -7.89 8.31 7.50
CA LEU A 136 -8.81 7.37 6.86
C LEU A 136 -10.24 7.91 6.80
N ASP A 137 -10.70 8.59 7.86
CA ASP A 137 -12.05 9.16 7.93
C ASP A 137 -12.28 10.30 6.94
N ARG A 138 -11.20 10.87 6.38
CA ARG A 138 -11.22 11.97 5.40
C ARG A 138 -10.86 11.51 4.00
N LEU A 139 -10.56 10.23 3.80
CA LEU A 139 -10.17 9.72 2.50
C LEU A 139 -11.36 9.71 1.54
N ASP A 140 -11.08 10.08 0.30
CA ASP A 140 -11.97 9.84 -0.83
C ASP A 140 -12.02 8.35 -1.15
N LEU A 141 -12.93 7.61 -0.52
CA LEU A 141 -13.05 6.18 -0.80
C LEU A 141 -13.42 5.91 -2.26
N SER A 142 -14.19 6.81 -2.89
CA SER A 142 -14.57 6.65 -4.29
C SER A 142 -13.37 6.82 -5.23
N TYR A 143 -12.51 7.80 -4.98
CA TYR A 143 -11.26 7.96 -5.73
C TYR A 143 -10.26 6.83 -5.45
N LEU A 144 -10.07 6.44 -4.18
CA LEU A 144 -9.21 5.31 -3.82
C LEU A 144 -9.67 4.02 -4.50
N PHE A 145 -10.96 3.66 -4.42
CA PHE A 145 -11.48 2.45 -5.07
C PHE A 145 -11.35 2.52 -6.59
N ARG A 146 -11.51 3.70 -7.19
CA ARG A 146 -11.25 3.87 -8.64
C ARG A 146 -9.79 3.56 -8.97
N LEU A 147 -8.84 4.05 -8.17
CA LEU A 147 -7.41 3.81 -8.37
C LEU A 147 -7.02 2.36 -8.08
N VAL A 148 -7.53 1.76 -7.00
CA VAL A 148 -7.28 0.34 -6.67
C VAL A 148 -7.85 -0.56 -7.77
N ARG A 149 -9.07 -0.30 -8.26
CA ARG A 149 -9.67 -1.04 -9.37
C ARG A 149 -8.82 -0.94 -10.64
N PHE A 150 -8.39 0.25 -11.00
CA PHE A 150 -7.48 0.42 -12.13
C PHE A 150 -6.14 -0.28 -11.89
N GLY A 151 -5.57 -0.12 -10.70
CA GLY A 151 -4.26 -0.63 -10.33
C GLY A 151 -4.19 -2.15 -10.36
N VAL A 152 -5.15 -2.84 -9.73
CA VAL A 152 -5.26 -4.30 -9.74
C VAL A 152 -5.40 -4.82 -11.17
N LEU A 153 -6.28 -4.21 -11.97
CA LEU A 153 -6.44 -4.60 -13.38
C LEU A 153 -5.13 -4.40 -14.17
N ALA A 154 -4.47 -3.27 -13.99
CA ALA A 154 -3.24 -2.94 -14.69
C ALA A 154 -2.10 -3.90 -14.34
N VAL A 155 -1.89 -4.23 -13.06
CA VAL A 155 -0.86 -5.21 -12.67
C VAL A 155 -1.19 -6.61 -13.17
N SER A 156 -2.47 -6.99 -13.23
CA SER A 156 -2.89 -8.29 -13.78
C SER A 156 -2.64 -8.37 -15.28
N VAL A 157 -3.06 -7.36 -16.04
CA VAL A 157 -2.83 -7.30 -17.49
C VAL A 157 -1.34 -7.27 -17.81
N TYR A 158 -0.57 -6.43 -17.11
CA TYR A 158 0.87 -6.33 -17.29
C TYR A 158 1.58 -7.63 -16.91
N GLY A 159 1.12 -8.30 -15.85
CA GLY A 159 1.64 -9.59 -15.43
C GLY A 159 1.43 -10.67 -16.50
N ILE A 160 0.22 -10.79 -17.03
CA ILE A 160 -0.11 -11.72 -18.12
C ILE A 160 0.75 -11.41 -19.36
N PHE A 161 0.86 -10.14 -19.72
CA PHE A 161 1.71 -9.70 -20.82
C PHE A 161 3.17 -10.10 -20.61
N LEU A 162 3.76 -9.83 -19.44
CA LEU A 162 5.13 -10.21 -19.13
C LEU A 162 5.36 -11.72 -19.18
N PHE A 163 4.40 -12.52 -18.73
CA PHE A 163 4.47 -13.98 -18.80
C PHE A 163 4.62 -14.45 -20.26
N PHE A 164 3.75 -14.00 -21.15
CA PHE A 164 3.84 -14.34 -22.58
C PHE A 164 5.08 -13.74 -23.25
N TYR A 165 5.45 -12.51 -22.88
CA TYR A 165 6.66 -11.88 -23.38
C TYR A 165 7.92 -12.70 -23.06
N LYS A 166 8.03 -13.20 -21.81
CA LYS A 166 9.13 -14.07 -21.40
C LYS A 166 9.12 -15.40 -22.18
N LEU A 167 7.95 -15.99 -22.38
CA LEU A 167 7.80 -17.23 -23.15
C LEU A 167 8.26 -17.08 -24.61
N LEU A 168 8.00 -15.92 -25.21
CA LEU A 168 8.34 -15.64 -26.62
C LEU A 168 9.78 -15.17 -26.83
N THR A 169 10.31 -14.34 -25.93
CA THR A 169 11.61 -13.66 -26.10
C THR A 169 12.74 -14.23 -25.24
N GLY A 170 12.40 -15.05 -24.25
CA GLY A 170 13.36 -15.53 -23.25
C GLY A 170 13.86 -14.43 -22.31
N SER A 171 13.33 -13.20 -22.35
CA SER A 171 13.82 -12.06 -21.57
C SER A 171 12.72 -11.39 -20.73
N PHE A 172 13.10 -10.64 -19.69
CA PHE A 172 12.17 -9.81 -18.92
C PHE A 172 12.29 -8.33 -19.32
N ILE A 173 11.19 -7.58 -19.16
CA ILE A 173 11.20 -6.12 -19.30
C ILE A 173 11.48 -5.52 -17.92
N GLU A 174 12.66 -4.93 -17.80
CA GLU A 174 13.15 -4.36 -16.55
C GLU A 174 13.47 -2.88 -16.76
N ILE A 175 12.76 -2.02 -16.03
CA ILE A 175 13.01 -0.58 -16.00
C ILE A 175 13.61 -0.29 -14.62
N PRO A 176 14.92 0.01 -14.54
CA PRO A 176 15.58 0.24 -13.26
C PRO A 176 14.93 1.41 -12.54
N PHE A 177 14.88 1.31 -11.21
CA PHE A 177 14.20 2.24 -10.29
C PHE A 177 12.66 2.28 -10.40
N LEU A 178 12.05 1.70 -11.44
CA LEU A 178 10.61 1.77 -11.65
C LEU A 178 9.94 0.41 -11.45
N THR A 179 10.27 -0.56 -12.31
CA THR A 179 9.73 -1.92 -12.20
C THR A 179 10.66 -2.80 -11.38
N VAL A 180 11.97 -2.55 -11.42
CA VAL A 180 12.97 -3.25 -10.60
C VAL A 180 13.78 -2.26 -9.76
N ASN A 181 14.26 -2.71 -8.60
CA ASN A 181 15.28 -1.96 -7.88
C ASN A 181 16.54 -1.93 -8.75
N ALA A 182 17.31 -0.84 -8.70
CA ALA A 182 18.53 -0.74 -9.52
C ALA A 182 19.54 -1.89 -9.26
N GLY A 183 19.63 -2.35 -8.02
CA GLY A 183 20.48 -3.50 -7.65
C GLY A 183 19.89 -4.88 -7.96
N ASP A 184 18.71 -4.95 -8.57
CA ASP A 184 18.04 -6.21 -8.99
C ASP A 184 18.02 -6.38 -10.53
N LEU A 185 18.62 -5.45 -11.28
CA LEU A 185 18.63 -5.51 -12.74
C LEU A 185 19.34 -6.78 -13.22
N GLY A 186 18.66 -7.57 -14.05
CA GLY A 186 19.13 -8.85 -14.58
C GLY A 186 19.01 -10.03 -13.59
N ALA A 187 18.55 -9.80 -12.37
CA ALA A 187 18.47 -10.82 -11.31
C ALA A 187 17.05 -11.38 -11.11
N LEU A 188 16.16 -11.23 -12.10
CA LEU A 188 14.80 -11.74 -11.98
C LEU A 188 14.73 -13.27 -12.09
N GLU A 189 15.62 -13.89 -12.87
CA GLU A 189 15.68 -15.35 -13.02
C GLU A 189 16.02 -16.06 -11.70
N ASP A 190 16.84 -15.42 -10.87
CA ASP A 190 17.26 -15.94 -9.57
C ASP A 190 16.12 -15.98 -8.53
N LYS A 191 14.97 -15.35 -8.80
CA LYS A 191 13.89 -15.15 -7.81
C LYS A 191 12.96 -16.35 -7.59
N TYR A 192 13.41 -17.57 -7.82
CA TYR A 192 12.62 -18.82 -7.69
C TYR A 192 11.29 -18.76 -8.46
N ILE A 193 11.35 -18.22 -9.67
CA ILE A 193 10.19 -18.00 -10.55
C ILE A 193 10.03 -19.12 -11.58
N ASP A 194 11.08 -19.87 -11.87
CA ASP A 194 11.04 -21.02 -12.78
C ASP A 194 10.42 -22.26 -12.09
N ARG A 195 9.56 -22.97 -12.82
CA ARG A 195 8.97 -24.28 -12.48
C ARG A 195 9.23 -25.26 -13.63
N ALA A 196 10.49 -25.62 -13.81
CA ALA A 196 10.93 -26.58 -14.84
C ALA A 196 10.56 -26.15 -16.28
N GLY A 197 10.83 -24.88 -16.62
CA GLY A 197 10.58 -24.30 -17.94
C GLY A 197 9.29 -23.48 -18.03
N VAL A 198 8.42 -23.54 -17.02
CA VAL A 198 7.23 -22.68 -16.90
C VAL A 198 7.45 -21.63 -15.82
N PHE A 199 7.56 -20.37 -16.24
CA PHE A 199 7.79 -19.26 -15.31
C PHE A 199 6.50 -18.80 -14.65
N LYS A 200 6.55 -18.45 -13.36
CA LYS A 200 5.42 -17.80 -12.69
C LYS A 200 5.19 -16.40 -13.23
N LEU A 201 3.95 -15.98 -13.22
CA LEU A 201 3.56 -14.61 -13.52
C LEU A 201 4.06 -13.66 -12.42
N ILE A 202 4.90 -12.67 -12.76
CA ILE A 202 5.58 -11.81 -11.77
C ILE A 202 5.10 -10.35 -11.73
N SER A 203 4.52 -9.83 -12.81
CA SER A 203 4.17 -8.40 -12.96
C SER A 203 5.30 -7.46 -12.49
N THR A 204 4.97 -6.27 -11.98
CA THR A 204 5.92 -5.30 -11.36
C THR A 204 6.39 -5.72 -9.96
N TYR A 205 5.94 -6.87 -9.47
CA TYR A 205 6.32 -7.41 -8.16
C TYR A 205 7.61 -8.21 -8.22
N ASN A 206 8.10 -8.52 -9.44
CA ASN A 206 9.37 -9.18 -9.71
C ASN A 206 9.49 -10.59 -9.10
N ASN A 207 8.41 -11.12 -8.54
CA ASN A 207 8.35 -12.43 -7.93
C ASN A 207 6.88 -12.90 -7.94
N GLY A 208 6.64 -14.08 -8.52
CA GLY A 208 5.27 -14.55 -8.73
C GLY A 208 4.55 -14.98 -7.46
N ASN A 209 5.27 -15.41 -6.42
CA ASN A 209 4.64 -15.70 -5.12
C ASN A 209 4.17 -14.41 -4.45
N ILE A 210 5.00 -13.35 -4.48
CA ILE A 210 4.64 -12.05 -3.89
C ILE A 210 3.47 -11.44 -4.67
N TYR A 211 3.54 -11.47 -6.00
CA TYR A 211 2.44 -11.05 -6.85
C TYR A 211 1.13 -11.78 -6.50
N GLY A 212 1.18 -13.12 -6.48
CA GLY A 212 0.01 -13.97 -6.22
C GLY A 212 -0.62 -13.69 -4.86
N ILE A 213 0.18 -13.64 -3.78
CA ILE A 213 -0.36 -13.40 -2.43
C ILE A 213 -0.94 -11.97 -2.30
N CYS A 214 -0.28 -10.96 -2.89
CA CYS A 214 -0.78 -9.59 -2.85
C CYS A 214 -2.11 -9.46 -3.60
N LEU A 215 -2.24 -10.05 -4.78
CA LEU A 215 -3.50 -10.03 -5.51
C LEU A 215 -4.59 -10.88 -4.84
N LEU A 216 -4.24 -12.02 -4.26
CA LEU A 216 -5.20 -12.85 -3.53
C LEU A 216 -5.81 -12.09 -2.34
N ILE A 217 -5.00 -11.32 -1.61
CA ILE A 217 -5.48 -10.45 -0.51
C ILE A 217 -6.42 -9.35 -1.04
N LEU A 218 -6.14 -8.79 -2.21
CA LEU A 218 -6.95 -7.70 -2.80
C LEU A 218 -8.18 -8.20 -3.56
N LEU A 219 -8.23 -9.49 -3.92
CA LEU A 219 -9.27 -10.06 -4.78
C LEU A 219 -10.70 -9.87 -4.25
N PRO A 220 -11.01 -10.10 -2.95
CA PRO A 220 -12.36 -9.89 -2.44
C PRO A 220 -12.82 -8.44 -2.58
N LEU A 221 -11.92 -7.49 -2.28
CA LEU A 221 -12.20 -6.05 -2.45
C LEU A 221 -12.41 -5.72 -3.93
N TYR A 222 -11.57 -6.24 -4.81
CA TYR A 222 -11.67 -6.00 -6.25
C TYR A 222 -12.99 -6.51 -6.84
N VAL A 223 -13.39 -7.75 -6.50
CA VAL A 223 -14.66 -8.34 -6.97
C VAL A 223 -15.86 -7.55 -6.45
N TRP A 224 -15.76 -6.99 -5.24
CA TRP A 224 -16.82 -6.16 -4.68
C TRP A 224 -16.95 -4.79 -5.39
N ILE A 225 -15.83 -4.15 -5.77
CA ILE A 225 -15.84 -2.82 -6.43
C ILE A 225 -15.98 -2.86 -7.96
N GLU A 226 -15.50 -3.90 -8.64
CA GLU A 226 -15.55 -4.03 -10.11
C GLU A 226 -16.81 -4.80 -10.54
N ARG A 227 -17.58 -4.24 -11.46
CA ARG A 227 -18.84 -4.85 -11.93
C ARG A 227 -18.66 -5.65 -13.22
N SER A 228 -17.61 -5.37 -14.00
CA SER A 228 -17.35 -6.07 -15.25
C SER A 228 -16.83 -7.50 -15.00
N GLY A 229 -17.62 -8.50 -15.41
CA GLY A 229 -17.23 -9.91 -15.33
C GLY A 229 -15.95 -10.22 -16.11
N VAL A 230 -15.74 -9.57 -17.26
CA VAL A 230 -14.52 -9.71 -18.07
C VAL A 230 -13.28 -9.24 -17.29
N LYS A 231 -13.35 -8.06 -16.67
CA LYS A 231 -12.23 -7.54 -15.88
C LYS A 231 -11.96 -8.38 -14.63
N GLN A 232 -12.99 -8.93 -14.00
CA GLN A 232 -12.83 -9.89 -12.91
C GLN A 232 -12.18 -11.18 -13.39
N LEU A 233 -12.56 -11.69 -14.56
CA LEU A 233 -11.96 -12.88 -15.15
C LEU A 233 -10.49 -12.67 -15.43
N ILE A 234 -10.09 -11.54 -16.03
CA ILE A 234 -8.67 -11.20 -16.27
C ILE A 234 -7.86 -11.27 -14.98
N VAL A 235 -8.35 -10.65 -13.90
CA VAL A 235 -7.65 -10.65 -12.60
C VAL A 235 -7.57 -12.07 -12.02
N LYS A 236 -8.65 -12.85 -12.10
CA LYS A 236 -8.64 -14.25 -11.63
C LYS A 236 -7.70 -15.13 -12.44
N THR A 237 -7.69 -15.00 -13.77
CA THR A 237 -6.77 -15.71 -14.65
C THR A 237 -5.33 -15.37 -14.34
N SER A 238 -5.05 -14.13 -13.94
CA SER A 238 -3.70 -13.75 -13.54
C SER A 238 -3.21 -14.43 -12.25
N LEU A 239 -4.08 -15.09 -11.48
CA LEU A 239 -3.72 -15.87 -10.28
C LEU A 239 -3.50 -17.37 -10.55
N LEU A 240 -3.74 -17.83 -11.79
CA LEU A 240 -3.54 -19.22 -12.23
C LEU A 240 -2.10 -19.40 -12.75
#